data_AF-A0A531LXG7-F1
#
_entry.id   AF-A0A531LXG7-F1
#
_cell.length_a   1.000
_cell.length_b   1.000
_cell.length_c   1.000
_cell.angle_alpha   90.00
_cell.angle_beta   90.00
_cell.angle_gamma   90.00
#
_symmetry.space_group_name_H-M   'P 1'
#
loop_
_entity.id
_entity.type
_entity.pdbx_description
1 polymer ?
#
loop_
_entity_poly.entity_id
_entity_poly.type
_entity_poly.pdbx_seq_one_letter_code
_entity_poly.pdbx_strand_id
1 'polypeptide(L)' 'MSEWLSREEALERLRVRPQTLYAYVSRGRIGMRPDRDDPRRSQYRADDIAALATRRARGRSPSAIAESAIAWGEPSIV' A
#
# COMPACT_ATOMS: atom_id res chain seq x y z
N MET A 1 8.36 5.93 -17.07
CA MET A 1 7.39 4.88 -17.48
C MET A 1 6.61 4.47 -16.24
N SER A 2 5.28 4.56 -16.25
CA SER A 2 4.48 4.07 -15.12
C SER A 2 4.39 2.55 -15.19
N GLU A 3 5.35 1.89 -14.54
CA GLU A 3 5.32 0.45 -14.32
C GLU A 3 4.25 0.11 -13.28
N TRP A 4 3.57 -1.02 -13.48
CA TRP A 4 2.52 -1.51 -12.62
C TRP A 4 2.90 -2.91 -12.14
N LEU A 5 2.77 -3.13 -10.84
CA LEU A 5 3.21 -4.32 -10.14
C LEU A 5 2.01 -5.17 -9.74
N SER A 6 2.19 -6.48 -9.74
CA SER A 6 1.21 -7.38 -9.14
C SER A 6 1.18 -7.20 -7.62
N ARG A 7 0.17 -7.80 -6.98
CA ARG A 7 0.08 -7.84 -5.52
C ARG A 7 1.35 -8.41 -4.89
N GLU A 8 1.87 -9.50 -5.43
CA GLU A 8 3.02 -10.21 -4.88
C GLU A 8 4.28 -9.35 -4.96
N GLU A 9 4.54 -8.77 -6.13
CA GLU A 9 5.62 -7.82 -6.38
C GLU A 9 5.59 -6.59 -5.46
N ALA A 10 4.39 -6.08 -5.17
CA ALA A 10 4.19 -4.97 -4.25
C ALA A 10 4.54 -5.35 -2.80
N LEU A 11 4.12 -6.55 -2.37
CA LEU A 11 4.39 -7.06 -1.03
C LEU A 11 5.87 -7.34 -0.81
N GLU A 12 6.56 -7.89 -1.81
CA GLU A 12 8.00 -8.15 -1.74
C GLU A 12 8.81 -6.85 -1.65
N ARG A 13 8.47 -5.84 -2.47
CA ARG A 13 9.15 -4.54 -2.43
C ARG A 13 8.92 -3.78 -1.13
N LEU A 14 7.69 -3.79 -0.61
CA LEU A 14 7.35 -3.10 0.64
C LEU A 14 7.72 -3.90 1.89
N ARG A 15 7.91 -5.23 1.77
CA ARG A 15 8.05 -6.19 2.87
C ARG A 15 6.94 -6.04 3.92
N VAL A 16 5.69 -6.01 3.45
CA VAL A 16 4.50 -5.86 4.30
C VAL A 16 3.53 -7.01 4.11
N ARG A 17 2.56 -7.09 5.03
CA ARG A 17 1.43 -8.01 4.90
C ARG A 17 0.40 -7.46 3.90
N PRO A 18 -0.40 -8.33 3.23
CA PRO A 18 -1.46 -7.93 2.32
C PRO A 18 -2.42 -6.88 2.89
N GLN A 19 -2.79 -7.02 4.17
CA GLN A 19 -3.62 -6.07 4.88
C GLN A 19 -3.06 -4.63 4.83
N THR A 20 -1.75 -4.45 4.98
CA THR A 20 -1.11 -3.13 4.99
C THR A 20 -1.07 -2.55 3.58
N LEU A 21 -0.81 -3.38 2.56
CA LEU A 21 -0.88 -2.97 1.17
C LEU A 21 -2.28 -2.45 0.82
N TYR A 22 -3.33 -3.19 1.16
CA TYR A 22 -4.71 -2.76 0.94
C TYR A 22 -5.07 -1.50 1.71
N ALA A 23 -4.51 -1.34 2.91
CA ALA A 23 -4.73 -0.14 3.71
C ALA A 23 -4.06 1.11 3.08
N TYR A 24 -2.95 0.96 2.36
CA TYR A 24 -2.37 2.06 1.58
C TYR A 24 -3.19 2.40 0.35
N VAL A 25 -3.71 1.39 -0.34
CA VAL A 25 -4.55 1.54 -1.53
C VAL A 25 -5.89 2.20 -1.19
N SER A 26 -6.56 1.70 -0.14
CA SER A 26 -7.81 2.24 0.38
C SER A 26 -7.66 3.71 0.83
N ARG A 27 -6.49 4.09 1.37
CA ARG A 27 -6.14 5.47 1.71
C ARG A 27 -5.65 6.32 0.51
N GLY A 28 -5.67 5.78 -0.71
CA GLY A 28 -5.22 6.48 -1.92
C GLY A 28 -3.71 6.76 -1.98
N ARG A 29 -2.89 6.09 -1.15
CA ARG A 29 -1.43 6.26 -1.12
C ARG A 29 -0.70 5.44 -2.18
N ILE A 30 -1.34 4.40 -2.69
CA ILE A 30 -0.86 3.59 -3.80
C ILE A 30 -1.99 3.54 -4.83
N GLY A 31 -1.70 3.99 -6.04
CA GLY A 31 -2.60 3.83 -7.17
C GLY A 31 -2.81 2.35 -7.48
N MET A 32 -4.06 1.94 -7.56
CA MET A 32 -4.47 0.59 -7.94
C MET A 32 -5.34 0.67 -9.18
N ARG A 33 -5.16 -0.30 -10.08
CA ARG A 33 -6.02 -0.50 -11.24
C ARG A 33 -6.34 -1.99 -11.40
N PRO A 34 -7.52 -2.34 -11.93
CA PRO A 34 -7.76 -3.69 -12.40
C PRO A 34 -6.78 -4.04 -13.53
N ASP A 35 -6.33 -5.29 -13.57
CA ASP A 35 -5.57 -5.81 -14.69
C ASP A 35 -6.42 -5.78 -15.96
N ARG A 36 -5.79 -5.58 -17.12
CA ARG A 36 -6.50 -5.52 -18.41
C ARG A 36 -6.89 -6.91 -18.91
N ASP A 37 -6.13 -7.93 -18.52
CA ASP A 37 -6.34 -9.32 -18.92
C ASP A 37 -7.24 -10.07 -17.92
N ASP A 38 -7.14 -9.75 -16.63
CA ASP A 38 -7.91 -10.43 -15.58
C ASP A 38 -8.45 -9.43 -14.53
N PRO A 39 -9.76 -9.09 -14.56
CA PRO A 39 -10.33 -8.15 -13.60
C PRO A 39 -10.32 -8.66 -12.14
N ARG A 40 -10.03 -9.96 -11.88
CA ARG A 40 -9.81 -10.49 -10.53
C ARG A 40 -8.44 -10.14 -9.98
N ARG A 41 -7.51 -9.70 -10.84
CA ARG A 41 -6.17 -9.27 -10.47
C ARG A 41 -6.12 -7.75 -10.45
N SER A 42 -5.45 -7.22 -9.44
CA SER A 42 -5.22 -5.79 -9.30
C SER A 42 -3.73 -5.50 -9.44
N GLN A 43 -3.41 -4.47 -10.21
CA GLN A 43 -2.06 -3.96 -10.35
C GLN A 43 -1.90 -2.68 -9.55
N TYR A 44 -0.70 -2.45 -9.03
CA TYR A 44 -0.34 -1.35 -8.14
C TYR A 44 0.75 -0.51 -8.79
N ARG A 45 0.71 0.83 -8.68
CA ARG A 45 1.76 1.67 -9.28
C ARG A 45 3.11 1.40 -8.62
N ALA A 46 4.12 1.09 -9.43
CA ALA A 46 5.48 0.88 -8.97
C ALA A 46 6.08 2.14 -8.31
N ASP A 47 5.74 3.32 -8.84
CA ASP A 47 6.25 4.62 -8.36
C ASP A 47 5.83 4.91 -6.91
N ASP A 48 4.54 4.74 -6.62
CA ASP A 48 3.99 4.92 -5.27
C ASP A 48 4.61 3.92 -4.27
N ILE A 49 4.79 2.67 -4.70
CA ILE A 49 5.43 1.61 -3.92
C ILE A 49 6.89 1.98 -3.61
N ALA A 50 7.65 2.41 -4.61
CA ALA A 50 9.05 2.80 -4.44
C ALA A 50 9.20 4.03 -3.53
N ALA A 51 8.30 5.02 -3.67
CA ALA A 51 8.26 6.20 -2.81
C ALA A 51 7.98 5.82 -1.34
N LEU A 52 7.03 4.92 -1.10
CA LEU A 52 6.73 4.41 0.25
C LEU A 52 7.88 3.60 0.84
N ALA A 53 8.49 2.70 0.06
CA ALA A 53 9.65 1.93 0.48
C ALA A 53 10.82 2.85 0.87
N THR A 54 11.09 3.87 0.06
CA THR A 54 12.13 4.87 0.30
C THR A 54 11.86 5.70 1.55
N ARG A 55 10.62 6.19 1.74
CA ARG A 55 10.23 6.93 2.95
C ARG A 55 10.40 6.08 4.20
N ARG A 56 10.03 4.80 4.16
CA ARG A 56 10.19 3.88 5.28
C ARG A 56 11.65 3.55 5.58
N ALA A 57 12.47 3.40 4.56
CA ALA A 57 13.91 3.17 4.72
C ALA A 57 14.61 4.38 5.36
N ARG A 58 14.21 5.60 4.99
CA ARG A 58 14.72 6.86 5.60
C ARG A 58 14.17 7.10 7.00
N GLY A 59 12.92 6.72 7.26
CA GLY A 59 12.22 6.93 8.52
C GLY A 59 12.24 5.73 9.46
N ARG A 60 13.36 5.02 9.61
CA ARG A 60 13.53 3.87 10.53
C ARG A 60 13.43 4.25 12.02
N SER A 61 12.56 5.21 12.39
CA SER A 61 11.92 5.26 13.70
C SER A 61 10.54 4.58 13.58
N PRO A 62 10.22 3.58 14.42
CA PRO A 62 8.97 2.80 14.38
C PRO A 62 7.67 3.64 14.45
N SER A 63 7.78 4.94 14.74
CA SER A 63 6.69 5.90 14.87
C SER A 63 5.85 6.09 13.60
N ALA A 64 6.41 5.88 12.40
CA ALA A 64 5.69 6.12 11.14
C ALA A 64 4.65 5.04 10.76
N ILE A 65 4.62 3.90 11.47
CA ILE A 65 3.71 2.79 11.15
C ILE A 65 2.34 2.97 11.84
N ALA A 66 2.25 3.79 12.89
CA ALA A 66 1.05 3.95 13.71
C ALA A 66 0.28 5.27 13.52
N GLU A 67 0.86 6.30 12.90
CA GLU A 67 0.16 7.61 12.80
C GLU A 67 -0.99 7.65 11.79
N SER A 68 -1.07 6.70 10.84
CA SER A 68 -2.24 6.60 9.94
C SER A 68 -3.28 5.56 10.39
N ALA A 69 -3.08 4.90 11.53
CA ALA A 69 -4.08 4.01 12.13
C ALA A 69 -5.06 4.74 13.06
N ILE A 70 -4.79 6.00 13.46
CA ILE A 70 -5.56 6.71 14.50
C ILE A 70 -6.43 7.85 13.94
N ALA A 71 -6.44 8.09 12.62
CA ALA A 71 -7.32 9.10 12.02
C ALA A 71 -8.30 8.45 11.04
N TRP A 72 -9.23 7.63 11.55
CA TRP A 72 -10.61 7.47 11.06
C TRP A 72 -11.37 6.60 12.07
N GLY A 73 -12.32 7.22 12.79
CA GLY A 73 -13.41 6.50 13.46
C GLY A 73 -14.14 5.62 12.44
N GLU A 74 -14.74 4.51 12.83
CA GLU A 74 -15.75 4.46 13.89
C GLU A 74 -15.55 3.24 14.81
N PRO A 75 -15.80 3.36 16.13
CA PRO A 75 -15.99 2.19 16.97
C PRO A 75 -17.38 1.63 16.69
N SER A 76 -17.46 0.42 16.14
CA SER A 76 -18.66 -0.39 16.25
C SER A 76 -18.77 -0.84 17.72
N ILE A 77 -19.40 -0.03 18.55
CA ILE A 77 -19.87 -0.43 19.87
C ILE A 77 -21.11 -1.29 19.63
N VAL A 78 -21.01 -2.57 19.97
CA VAL A 78 -22.18 -3.40 20.32
C VAL A 78 -22.25 -3.49 21.85
#